data_AF-A0AA39GSA8-F1
#
_entry.id   AF-A0AA39GSA8-F1
#
_cell.length_a   1.000
_cell.length_b   1.000
_cell.length_c   1.000
_cell.angle_alpha   90.00
_cell.angle_beta   90.00
_cell.angle_gamma   90.00
#
_symmetry.space_group_name_H-M   'P 1'
#
loop_
_entity.id
_entity.type
_entity.pdbx_description
1 polymer ?
#
loop_
_entity_poly.entity_id
_entity_poly.type
_entity_poly.pdbx_seq_one_letter_code
_entity_poly.pdbx_strand_id
1 'polypeptide(L)'
;MEPGRDDPDAKQHAVAIEYTLKELHRHIAEHEAKLEKIRPTKDDAPLSSIAQTKLLTMAFEEEAESQPFLPFPSSVLPALLALRKTHNTIQESRRYLSEQQAANGQAKRSLDADHANLKDQKLLTDALNARIAALQEELDSKADLTPQDAAREKIDELKTRKKYYDKETSRLMKALMNFINERLAAQLAAEELGGPVVGDLMEIDSNDLAGGFNAQGKLKKTKAGPDDDKRQRRLDEIWGQVEGGAGAGKSDEISAAGAEMRELTEDLLNQLATSKGDTSASYVTLPRESAAARFLVRSKVAQFHPKDATRLRLIDFGRDLDP
;
A
#
# COMPACT_ATOMS: atom_id res chain seq x y z
N MET A 1 19.80 10.95 -46.86
CA MET A 1 19.05 11.30 -48.08
C MET A 1 20.06 11.45 -49.20
N GLU A 2 20.27 10.39 -49.97
CA GLU A 2 20.95 10.49 -51.26
C GLU A 2 19.88 10.46 -52.36
N PRO A 3 19.92 11.38 -53.34
CA PRO A 3 18.95 11.44 -54.42
C PRO A 3 19.13 10.24 -55.36
N GLY A 4 17.99 9.78 -55.89
CA GLY A 4 17.83 8.50 -56.59
C GLY A 4 18.82 8.28 -57.73
N ARG A 5 19.54 7.16 -57.64
CA ARG A 5 19.99 6.44 -58.83
C ARG A 5 18.74 5.95 -59.56
N ASP A 6 18.49 6.52 -60.73
CA ASP A 6 17.59 5.97 -61.71
C ASP A 6 18.11 4.59 -62.15
N ASP A 7 17.69 3.55 -61.44
CA ASP A 7 18.09 2.18 -61.72
C ASP A 7 17.47 1.75 -63.05
N PRO A 8 18.27 1.51 -64.12
CA PRO A 8 17.74 1.14 -65.43
C PRO A 8 16.90 -0.14 -65.36
N ASP A 9 17.20 -1.04 -64.43
CA ASP A 9 16.48 -2.29 -64.22
C ASP A 9 15.09 -2.05 -63.61
N ALA A 10 14.96 -1.05 -62.74
CA ALA A 10 13.66 -0.64 -62.18
C ALA A 10 12.74 -0.03 -63.25
N LYS A 11 13.31 0.73 -64.19
CA LYS A 11 12.56 1.29 -65.33
C LYS A 11 12.10 0.19 -66.29
N GLN A 12 12.96 -0.79 -66.60
CA GLN A 12 12.58 -1.95 -67.43
C GLN A 12 11.50 -2.81 -66.76
N HIS A 13 11.61 -3.02 -65.45
CA HIS A 13 10.61 -3.75 -64.68
C HIS A 13 9.26 -3.03 -64.65
N ALA A 14 9.24 -1.70 -64.52
CA ALA A 14 8.01 -0.91 -64.59
C ALA A 14 7.30 -1.05 -65.95
N VAL A 15 8.05 -0.98 -67.05
CA VAL A 15 7.51 -1.20 -68.41
C VAL A 15 6.95 -2.62 -68.57
N ALA A 16 7.63 -3.63 -68.03
CA ALA A 16 7.13 -5.01 -68.05
C ALA A 16 5.83 -5.18 -67.24
N ILE A 17 5.71 -4.51 -66.08
CA ILE A 17 4.46 -4.47 -65.30
C ILE A 17 3.33 -3.84 -66.12
N GLU A 18 3.56 -2.67 -66.71
CA GLU A 18 2.54 -1.97 -67.51
C GLU A 18 2.06 -2.81 -68.69
N TYR A 19 2.98 -3.53 -69.35
CA TYR A 19 2.64 -4.45 -70.43
C TYR A 19 1.73 -5.59 -69.94
N THR A 20 2.13 -6.28 -68.86
CA THR A 20 1.32 -7.37 -68.29
C THR A 20 -0.04 -6.88 -67.78
N LEU A 21 -0.12 -5.65 -67.23
CA LEU A 21 -1.39 -5.05 -66.82
C LEU A 21 -2.30 -4.79 -68.01
N LYS A 22 -1.80 -4.19 -69.10
CA LYS A 22 -2.60 -3.95 -70.31
C LYS A 22 -3.11 -5.26 -70.91
N GLU A 23 -2.28 -6.29 -70.89
CA GLU A 23 -2.63 -7.62 -71.36
C GLU A 23 -3.75 -8.26 -70.54
N LEU A 24 -3.64 -8.23 -69.21
CA LEU A 24 -4.70 -8.75 -68.32
C LEU A 24 -6.00 -7.97 -68.48
N HIS A 25 -5.95 -6.64 -68.55
CA HIS A 25 -7.16 -5.84 -68.80
C HIS A 25 -7.80 -6.16 -70.15
N ARG A 26 -7.00 -6.38 -71.20
CA ARG A 26 -7.50 -6.82 -72.50
C ARG A 26 -8.20 -8.17 -72.39
N HIS A 27 -7.61 -9.14 -71.72
CA HIS A 27 -8.23 -10.46 -71.53
C HIS A 27 -9.51 -10.37 -70.69
N ILE A 28 -9.52 -9.58 -69.61
CA ILE A 28 -10.72 -9.33 -68.82
C ILE A 28 -11.83 -8.74 -69.70
N ALA A 29 -11.53 -7.72 -70.51
CA ALA A 29 -12.51 -7.11 -71.41
C ALA A 29 -13.00 -8.10 -72.50
N GLU A 30 -12.12 -8.95 -73.03
CA GLU A 30 -12.50 -10.00 -73.98
C GLU A 30 -13.43 -11.05 -73.34
N HIS A 31 -13.16 -11.46 -72.10
CA HIS A 31 -14.01 -12.40 -71.35
C HIS A 31 -15.33 -11.75 -70.94
N GLU A 32 -15.32 -10.50 -70.49
CA GLU A 32 -16.53 -9.73 -70.19
C GLU A 32 -17.41 -9.57 -71.44
N ALA A 33 -16.83 -9.23 -72.60
CA ALA A 33 -17.56 -9.15 -73.85
C ALA A 33 -18.12 -10.51 -74.30
N LYS A 34 -17.41 -11.62 -74.04
CA LYS A 34 -17.95 -12.98 -74.27
C LYS A 34 -19.11 -13.28 -73.33
N LEU A 35 -18.99 -12.92 -72.05
CA LEU A 35 -20.08 -13.08 -71.07
C LEU A 35 -21.30 -12.23 -71.45
N GLU A 36 -21.10 -10.99 -71.89
CA GLU A 36 -22.17 -10.11 -72.36
C GLU A 36 -22.87 -10.64 -73.61
N LYS A 37 -22.19 -11.37 -74.49
CA LYS A 37 -22.82 -12.06 -75.63
C LYS A 37 -23.65 -13.28 -75.24
N ILE A 38 -23.30 -13.94 -74.14
CA ILE A 38 -23.99 -15.14 -73.62
C ILE A 38 -25.14 -14.76 -72.66
N ARG A 39 -25.08 -13.60 -72.01
CA ARG A 39 -26.13 -13.08 -71.14
C ARG A 39 -27.51 -12.93 -71.80
N PRO A 40 -27.68 -12.40 -73.03
CA PRO A 40 -28.99 -12.23 -73.66
C PRO A 40 -29.56 -13.54 -74.24
N THR A 41 -28.77 -14.60 -74.34
CA THR A 41 -29.23 -15.94 -74.77
C THR A 41 -29.77 -16.78 -73.61
N LYS A 42 -29.76 -16.26 -72.37
CA LYS A 42 -30.38 -16.87 -71.19
C LYS A 42 -31.83 -16.42 -71.00
N ASP A 43 -32.68 -16.67 -71.98
CA ASP A 43 -34.12 -16.81 -71.71
C ASP A 43 -34.42 -18.30 -71.74
N ASP A 44 -34.34 -18.98 -70.58
CA ASP A 44 -34.84 -20.35 -70.47
C ASP A 44 -35.31 -20.72 -69.05
N ALA A 45 -36.38 -21.53 -69.06
CA ALA A 45 -37.31 -21.90 -67.99
C ALA A 45 -36.70 -22.45 -66.66
N PRO A 46 -37.46 -22.43 -65.53
CA PRO A 46 -36.97 -22.90 -64.24
C PRO A 46 -36.70 -24.42 -64.25
N LEU A 47 -35.42 -24.79 -64.31
CA LEU A 47 -34.95 -26.17 -64.15
C LEU A 47 -35.13 -26.66 -62.70
N SER A 48 -35.41 -27.95 -62.52
CA SER A 48 -35.43 -28.61 -61.20
C SER A 48 -34.06 -28.55 -60.50
N SER A 49 -34.04 -28.36 -59.18
CA SER A 49 -32.81 -28.20 -58.36
C SER A 49 -31.77 -29.31 -58.60
N ILE A 50 -32.21 -30.57 -58.78
CA ILE A 50 -31.33 -31.72 -59.05
C ILE A 50 -30.72 -31.65 -60.46
N ALA A 51 -31.43 -31.09 -61.43
CA ALA A 51 -30.90 -30.92 -62.78
C ALA A 51 -29.86 -29.79 -62.81
N GLN A 52 -30.06 -28.73 -62.01
CA GLN A 52 -29.10 -27.63 -61.89
C GLN A 52 -27.78 -28.07 -61.27
N THR A 53 -27.81 -28.88 -60.20
CA THR A 53 -26.57 -29.38 -59.58
C THR A 53 -25.79 -30.29 -60.51
N LYS A 54 -26.46 -31.20 -61.23
CA LYS A 54 -25.80 -32.07 -62.22
C LYS A 54 -25.16 -31.27 -63.35
N LEU A 55 -25.87 -30.26 -63.88
CA LEU A 55 -25.34 -29.37 -64.91
C LEU A 55 -24.13 -28.58 -64.40
N LEU A 56 -24.19 -28.10 -63.15
CA LEU A 56 -23.07 -27.38 -62.53
C LEU A 56 -21.85 -28.30 -62.33
N THR A 57 -22.07 -29.55 -61.88
CA THR A 57 -20.99 -30.54 -61.73
C THR A 57 -20.34 -30.85 -63.07
N MET A 58 -21.14 -31.09 -64.12
CA MET A 58 -20.61 -31.33 -65.47
C MET A 58 -19.84 -30.13 -66.01
N ALA A 59 -20.33 -28.90 -65.77
CA ALA A 59 -19.62 -27.69 -66.18
C ALA A 59 -18.30 -27.49 -65.42
N PHE A 60 -18.25 -27.82 -64.12
CA PHE A 60 -17.01 -27.77 -63.36
C PHE A 60 -16.01 -28.85 -63.75
N GLU A 61 -16.47 -30.04 -64.12
CA GLU A 61 -15.64 -31.12 -64.65
C GLU A 61 -15.05 -30.72 -66.03
N GLU A 62 -15.87 -30.15 -66.92
CA GLU A 62 -15.44 -29.65 -68.22
C GLU A 62 -14.43 -28.49 -68.08
N GLU A 63 -14.66 -27.56 -67.16
CA GLU A 63 -13.72 -26.46 -66.88
C GLU A 63 -12.41 -26.97 -66.26
N ALA A 64 -12.46 -27.99 -65.40
CA ALA A 64 -11.27 -28.60 -64.81
C ALA A 64 -10.41 -29.36 -65.85
N GLU A 65 -11.04 -29.90 -66.89
CA GLU A 65 -10.36 -30.52 -68.04
C GLU A 65 -9.83 -29.48 -69.04
N SER A 66 -10.35 -28.24 -69.00
CA SER A 66 -9.89 -27.14 -69.84
C SER A 66 -8.47 -26.68 -69.49
N GLN A 67 -7.75 -26.13 -70.47
CA GLN A 67 -6.39 -25.68 -70.23
C GLN A 67 -6.38 -24.42 -69.35
N PRO A 68 -5.65 -24.43 -68.22
CA PRO A 68 -5.58 -23.27 -67.35
C PRO A 68 -4.88 -22.11 -68.05
N PHE A 69 -5.30 -20.89 -67.72
CA PHE A 69 -4.61 -19.70 -68.18
C PHE A 69 -3.16 -19.68 -67.68
N LEU A 70 -2.22 -19.75 -68.61
CA LEU A 70 -0.79 -19.61 -68.34
C LEU A 70 -0.34 -18.24 -68.87
N PRO A 71 0.30 -17.41 -68.04
CA PRO A 71 0.83 -16.13 -68.51
C PRO A 71 1.97 -16.37 -69.50
N PHE A 72 2.22 -15.41 -70.40
CA PHE A 72 3.34 -15.49 -71.34
C PHE A 72 4.70 -15.63 -70.61
N PRO A 73 5.71 -16.24 -71.25
CA PRO A 73 7.01 -16.48 -70.62
C PRO A 73 7.76 -15.20 -70.21
N SER A 74 7.44 -14.05 -70.82
CA SER A 74 7.98 -12.73 -70.44
C SER A 74 7.16 -12.01 -69.36
N SER A 75 6.12 -12.65 -68.82
CA SER A 75 5.25 -12.05 -67.81
C SER A 75 5.93 -12.04 -66.44
N VAL A 76 5.90 -10.87 -65.80
CA VAL A 76 6.37 -10.68 -64.42
C VAL A 76 5.37 -11.15 -63.36
N LEU A 77 4.18 -11.60 -63.77
CA LEU A 77 3.09 -11.97 -62.87
C LEU A 77 3.42 -13.13 -61.90
N PRO A 78 4.06 -14.24 -62.33
CA PRO A 78 4.46 -15.29 -61.40
C PRO A 78 5.44 -14.79 -60.33
N ALA A 79 6.37 -13.93 -60.70
CA ALA A 79 7.34 -13.34 -59.78
C ALA A 79 6.66 -12.39 -58.77
N LEU A 80 5.75 -11.53 -59.24
CA LEU A 80 4.99 -10.63 -58.36
C LEU A 80 4.06 -11.38 -57.42
N LEU A 81 3.41 -12.45 -57.91
CA LEU A 81 2.57 -13.30 -57.08
C LEU A 81 3.39 -14.03 -56.03
N ALA A 82 4.54 -14.59 -56.41
CA ALA A 82 5.48 -15.20 -55.47
C ALA A 82 5.90 -14.18 -54.41
N LEU A 83 6.32 -12.97 -54.82
CA LEU A 83 6.71 -11.89 -53.90
C LEU A 83 5.59 -11.50 -52.94
N ARG A 84 4.35 -11.32 -53.44
CA ARG A 84 3.20 -10.99 -52.60
C ARG A 84 2.88 -12.12 -51.62
N LYS A 85 2.90 -13.37 -52.09
CA LYS A 85 2.64 -14.54 -51.24
C LYS A 85 3.72 -14.68 -50.17
N THR A 86 5.01 -14.58 -50.51
CA THR A 86 6.09 -14.64 -49.54
C THR A 86 6.04 -13.47 -48.55
N HIS A 87 5.68 -12.28 -49.01
CA HIS A 87 5.50 -11.14 -48.11
C HIS A 87 4.35 -11.39 -47.12
N ASN A 88 3.21 -11.87 -47.60
CA ASN A 88 2.07 -12.20 -46.74
C ASN A 88 2.42 -13.31 -45.75
N THR A 89 3.08 -14.39 -46.18
CA THR A 89 3.47 -15.47 -45.26
C THR A 89 4.49 -15.00 -44.22
N ILE A 90 5.41 -14.10 -44.58
CA ILE A 90 6.32 -13.47 -43.62
C ILE A 90 5.53 -12.64 -42.60
N GLN A 91 4.55 -11.84 -43.03
CA GLN A 91 3.72 -11.06 -42.13
C GLN A 91 2.89 -11.94 -41.18
N GLU A 92 2.24 -12.98 -41.71
CA GLU A 92 1.46 -13.95 -40.94
C GLU A 92 2.33 -14.71 -39.94
N SER A 93 3.50 -15.18 -40.37
CA SER A 93 4.46 -15.86 -39.50
C SER A 93 4.94 -14.95 -38.37
N ARG A 94 5.22 -13.67 -38.65
CA ARG A 94 5.60 -12.69 -37.61
C ARG A 94 4.49 -12.47 -36.60
N ARG A 95 3.24 -12.34 -37.05
CA ARG A 95 2.08 -12.21 -36.16
C ARG A 95 1.94 -13.45 -35.27
N TYR A 96 1.99 -14.63 -35.88
CA TYR A 96 1.92 -15.89 -35.15
C TYR A 96 3.05 -16.05 -34.12
N LEU A 97 4.29 -15.71 -34.48
CA LEU A 97 5.42 -15.74 -33.54
C LEU A 97 5.20 -14.77 -32.36
N SER A 98 4.67 -13.58 -32.61
CA SER A 98 4.39 -12.60 -31.55
C SER A 98 3.31 -13.10 -30.57
N GLU A 99 2.25 -13.72 -31.09
CA GLU A 99 1.19 -14.31 -30.27
C GLU A 99 1.71 -15.51 -29.46
N GLN A 100 2.49 -16.40 -30.10
CA GLN A 100 3.09 -17.55 -29.42
C GLN A 100 4.11 -17.14 -28.35
N GLN A 101 4.87 -16.06 -28.58
CA GLN A 101 5.79 -15.54 -27.59
C GLN A 101 5.05 -15.04 -26.34
N ALA A 102 3.90 -14.38 -26.51
CA ALA A 102 3.06 -13.95 -25.41
C ALA A 102 2.48 -15.15 -24.64
N ALA A 103 1.91 -16.14 -25.35
CA ALA A 103 1.35 -17.35 -24.75
C ALA A 103 2.41 -18.16 -23.99
N ASN A 104 3.60 -18.34 -24.57
CA ASN A 104 4.72 -19.03 -23.92
C ASN A 104 5.24 -18.25 -22.69
N GLY A 105 5.30 -16.92 -22.78
CA GLY A 105 5.62 -16.06 -21.64
C GLY A 105 4.64 -16.23 -20.48
N GLN A 106 3.33 -16.31 -20.77
CA GLN A 106 2.32 -16.55 -19.75
C GLN A 106 2.43 -17.97 -19.16
N ALA A 107 2.63 -18.98 -19.99
CA ALA A 107 2.80 -20.37 -19.54
C ALA A 107 4.02 -20.52 -18.61
N LYS A 108 5.15 -19.89 -18.94
CA LYS A 108 6.34 -19.87 -18.09
C LYS A 108 6.08 -19.22 -16.74
N ARG A 109 5.41 -18.06 -16.72
CA ARG A 109 5.04 -17.38 -15.47
C ARG A 109 4.13 -18.25 -14.59
N SER A 110 3.16 -18.94 -15.20
CA SER A 110 2.31 -19.89 -14.47
C SER A 110 3.12 -21.02 -13.87
N LEU A 111 4.03 -21.62 -14.65
CA LEU A 111 4.90 -22.70 -14.18
C LEU A 111 5.79 -22.25 -13.02
N ASP A 112 6.40 -21.06 -13.13
CA ASP A 112 7.24 -20.51 -12.07
C ASP A 112 6.44 -20.28 -10.77
N ALA A 113 5.21 -19.78 -10.89
CA ALA A 113 4.30 -19.60 -9.76
C ALA A 113 3.90 -20.94 -9.12
N ASP A 114 3.53 -21.92 -9.94
CA ASP A 114 3.18 -23.26 -9.46
C ASP A 114 4.36 -23.96 -8.78
N HIS A 115 5.58 -23.76 -9.29
CA HIS A 115 6.80 -24.29 -8.68
C HIS A 115 7.12 -23.61 -7.34
N ALA A 116 6.88 -22.30 -7.21
CA ALA A 116 6.98 -21.60 -5.93
C ALA A 116 5.95 -22.12 -4.93
N ASN A 117 4.68 -22.23 -5.35
CA ASN A 117 3.61 -22.78 -4.51
C ASN A 117 3.92 -24.21 -4.03
N LEU A 118 4.47 -25.05 -4.90
CA LEU A 118 4.84 -26.42 -4.55
C LEU A 118 5.99 -26.45 -3.53
N LYS A 119 6.96 -25.54 -3.62
CA LYS A 119 8.01 -25.41 -2.59
C LYS A 119 7.44 -25.00 -1.25
N ASP A 120 6.55 -24.01 -1.24
CA ASP A 120 5.93 -23.53 -0.01
C ASP A 120 5.08 -24.63 0.63
N GLN A 121 4.31 -25.37 -0.16
CA GLN A 121 3.56 -26.53 0.31
C GLN A 121 4.48 -27.60 0.93
N LYS A 122 5.64 -27.88 0.32
CA LYS A 122 6.62 -28.81 0.90
C LYS A 122 7.16 -28.33 2.24
N LEU A 123 7.53 -27.06 2.33
CA LEU A 123 8.00 -26.47 3.59
C LEU A 123 6.92 -26.52 4.67
N LEU A 124 5.65 -26.25 4.30
CA LEU A 124 4.51 -26.38 5.21
C LEU A 124 4.31 -27.83 5.64
N THR A 125 4.38 -28.80 4.73
CA THR A 125 4.24 -30.21 5.11
C THR A 125 5.36 -30.66 6.03
N ASP A 126 6.60 -30.22 5.79
CA ASP A 126 7.75 -30.55 6.63
C ASP A 126 7.60 -29.94 8.02
N ALA A 127 7.18 -28.67 8.10
CA ALA A 127 6.91 -27.99 9.37
C ALA A 127 5.75 -28.64 10.15
N LEU A 128 4.67 -29.03 9.46
CA LEU A 128 3.55 -29.72 10.08
C LEU A 128 3.95 -31.11 10.59
N ASN A 129 4.72 -31.87 9.81
CA ASN A 129 5.23 -33.17 10.24
C ASN A 129 6.16 -33.03 11.46
N ALA A 130 7.04 -32.02 11.48
CA ALA A 130 7.88 -31.72 12.62
C ALA A 130 7.04 -31.35 13.86
N ARG A 131 5.96 -30.58 13.69
CA ARG A 131 5.05 -30.24 14.80
C ARG A 131 4.28 -31.45 15.31
N ILE A 132 3.81 -32.33 14.43
CA ILE A 132 3.14 -33.58 14.81
C ILE A 132 4.10 -34.46 15.62
N ALA A 133 5.35 -34.61 15.17
CA ALA A 133 6.36 -35.37 15.90
C ALA A 133 6.64 -34.77 17.29
N ALA A 134 6.80 -33.45 17.38
CA ALA A 134 7.00 -32.77 18.66
C ALA A 134 5.79 -32.91 19.60
N LEU A 135 4.56 -32.87 19.06
CA LEU A 135 3.34 -33.07 19.85
C LEU A 135 3.18 -34.53 20.30
N GLN A 136 3.61 -35.50 19.48
CA GLN A 136 3.63 -36.91 19.87
C GLN A 136 4.63 -37.13 21.00
N GLU A 137 5.84 -36.56 20.91
CA GLU A 137 6.84 -36.61 21.98
C GLU A 137 6.34 -35.92 23.27
N GLU A 138 5.66 -34.76 23.13
CA GLU A 138 5.02 -34.08 24.26
C GLU A 138 3.91 -34.93 24.88
N LEU A 139 3.12 -35.64 24.07
CA LEU A 139 2.05 -36.50 24.57
C LEU A 139 2.59 -37.76 25.25
N ASP A 140 3.63 -38.37 24.69
CA ASP A 140 4.32 -39.52 25.27
C ASP A 140 4.98 -39.14 26.61
N SER A 141 5.68 -38.00 26.66
CA SER A 141 6.25 -37.49 27.93
C SER A 141 5.17 -37.14 28.96
N LYS A 142 4.00 -36.64 28.52
CA LYS A 142 2.84 -36.40 29.39
C LYS A 142 2.10 -37.67 29.81
N ALA A 143 2.18 -38.76 29.06
CA ALA A 143 1.57 -40.03 29.42
C ALA A 143 2.24 -40.63 30.68
N ASP A 144 3.52 -40.34 30.90
CA ASP A 144 4.29 -40.77 32.08
C ASP A 144 4.10 -39.86 33.31
N LEU A 145 3.50 -38.66 33.13
CA LEU A 145 3.26 -37.70 34.21
C LEU A 145 1.93 -37.97 34.92
N THR A 146 1.97 -38.05 36.26
CA THR A 146 0.74 -38.16 37.04
C THR A 146 -0.08 -36.86 36.92
N PRO A 147 -1.43 -36.91 37.00
CA PRO A 147 -2.27 -35.72 36.89
C PRO A 147 -1.98 -34.65 37.96
N GLN A 148 -1.37 -35.04 39.09
CA GLN A 148 -0.92 -34.11 40.13
C GLN A 148 0.35 -33.35 39.72
N ASP A 149 1.27 -33.99 39.00
CA ASP A 149 2.49 -33.35 38.50
C ASP A 149 2.18 -32.39 37.35
N ALA A 150 1.26 -32.76 36.45
CA ALA A 150 0.78 -31.87 35.38
C ALA A 150 0.09 -30.60 35.92
N ALA A 151 -0.64 -30.70 37.04
CA ALA A 151 -1.24 -29.54 37.69
C ALA A 151 -0.18 -28.62 38.32
N ARG A 152 0.88 -29.20 38.93
CA ARG A 152 2.00 -28.43 39.48
C ARG A 152 2.77 -27.69 38.39
N GLU A 153 3.05 -28.33 37.27
CA GLU A 153 3.73 -27.72 36.13
C GLU A 153 2.95 -26.51 35.58
N LYS A 154 1.63 -26.64 35.39
CA LYS A 154 0.77 -25.51 34.98
C LYS A 154 0.79 -24.37 35.99
N ILE A 155 0.74 -24.68 37.28
CA ILE A 155 0.81 -23.67 38.33
C ILE A 155 2.17 -22.95 38.29
N ASP A 156 3.25 -23.69 38.08
CA ASP A 156 4.59 -23.11 38.01
C ASP A 156 4.79 -22.29 36.73
N GLU A 157 4.23 -22.70 35.59
CA GLU A 157 4.18 -21.90 34.37
C GLU A 157 3.40 -20.60 34.57
N LEU A 158 2.22 -20.65 35.22
CA LEU A 158 1.47 -19.43 35.54
C LEU A 158 2.25 -18.53 36.51
N LYS A 159 2.98 -19.09 37.46
CA LYS A 159 3.88 -18.32 38.34
C LYS A 159 5.03 -17.68 37.58
N THR A 160 5.67 -18.38 36.64
CA THR A 160 6.78 -17.80 35.86
C THR A 160 6.28 -16.69 34.93
N ARG A 161 5.13 -16.89 34.27
CA ARG A 161 4.47 -15.85 33.46
C ARG A 161 4.09 -14.65 34.31
N LYS A 162 3.50 -14.85 35.49
CA LYS A 162 3.20 -13.76 36.42
C LYS A 162 4.46 -12.97 36.79
N LYS A 163 5.53 -13.66 37.19
CA LYS A 163 6.82 -13.02 37.51
C LYS A 163 7.40 -12.24 36.32
N TYR A 164 7.24 -12.76 35.11
CA TYR A 164 7.68 -12.07 33.89
C TYR A 164 6.91 -10.77 33.67
N TYR A 165 5.57 -10.81 33.75
CA TYR A 165 4.74 -9.62 33.61
C TYR A 165 4.94 -8.61 34.75
N ASP A 166 5.12 -9.06 35.99
CA ASP A 166 5.46 -8.19 37.13
C ASP A 166 6.81 -7.48 36.89
N LYS A 167 7.79 -8.16 36.29
CA LYS A 167 9.08 -7.57 35.95
C LYS A 167 8.96 -6.54 34.83
N GLU A 168 8.27 -6.87 33.74
CA GLU A 168 8.08 -5.96 32.61
C GLU A 168 7.23 -4.74 32.98
N THR A 169 6.18 -4.91 33.78
CA THR A 169 5.38 -3.78 34.30
C THR A 169 6.21 -2.86 35.18
N SER A 170 7.04 -3.41 36.09
CA SER A 170 7.93 -2.59 36.92
C SER A 170 8.99 -1.84 36.09
N ARG A 171 9.47 -2.44 34.99
CA ARG A 171 10.42 -1.82 34.06
C ARG A 171 9.76 -0.69 33.28
N LEU A 172 8.56 -0.94 32.75
CA LEU A 172 7.78 0.06 32.02
C LEU A 172 7.40 1.24 32.93
N MET A 173 6.96 0.96 34.15
CA MET A 173 6.61 2.00 35.12
C MET A 173 7.82 2.88 35.44
N LYS A 174 9.01 2.29 35.65
CA LYS A 174 10.25 3.08 35.84
C LYS A 174 10.58 3.94 34.62
N ALA A 175 10.46 3.39 33.41
CA ALA A 175 10.70 4.15 32.18
C ALA A 175 9.71 5.32 32.02
N LEU A 176 8.43 5.10 32.33
CA LEU A 176 7.41 6.14 32.34
C LEU A 176 7.73 7.24 33.36
N MET A 177 8.08 6.87 34.59
CA MET A 177 8.45 7.82 35.65
C MET A 177 9.68 8.65 35.27
N ASN A 178 10.69 8.03 34.64
CA ASN A 178 11.86 8.75 34.14
C ASN A 178 11.49 9.71 33.01
N PHE A 179 10.67 9.27 32.05
CA PHE A 179 10.18 10.13 30.97
C PHE A 179 9.39 11.35 31.49
N ILE A 180 8.55 11.14 32.50
CA ILE A 180 7.80 12.22 33.14
C ILE A 180 8.76 13.25 33.73
N ASN A 181 9.75 12.81 34.50
CA ASN A 181 10.67 13.71 35.19
C ASN A 181 11.65 14.42 34.24
N GLU A 182 12.16 13.73 33.22
CA GLU A 182 13.20 14.28 32.33
C GLU A 182 12.64 15.19 31.25
N ARG A 183 11.44 14.88 30.73
CA ARG A 183 10.89 15.60 29.56
C ARG A 183 9.53 16.22 29.82
N LEU A 184 8.59 15.44 30.35
CA LEU A 184 7.19 15.88 30.41
C LEU A 184 6.96 16.97 31.46
N ALA A 185 7.64 16.89 32.61
CA ALA A 185 7.48 17.81 33.73
C ALA A 185 7.79 19.27 33.34
N ALA A 186 8.89 19.49 32.62
CA ALA A 186 9.27 20.84 32.15
C ALA A 186 8.26 21.39 31.13
N GLN A 187 7.76 20.55 30.24
CA GLN A 187 6.76 20.95 29.24
C GLN A 187 5.40 21.23 29.89
N LEU A 188 4.98 20.42 30.86
CA LEU A 188 3.74 20.62 31.60
C LEU A 188 3.77 21.90 32.44
N ALA A 189 4.89 22.17 33.11
CA ALA A 189 5.08 23.42 33.84
C ALA A 189 5.00 24.63 32.91
N ALA A 190 5.56 24.53 31.69
CA ALA A 190 5.44 25.61 30.70
C ALA A 190 3.97 25.85 30.30
N GLU A 191 3.19 24.78 30.06
CA GLU A 191 1.77 24.91 29.71
C GLU A 191 0.95 25.52 30.85
N GLU A 192 1.18 25.13 32.10
CA GLU A 192 0.51 25.72 33.29
C GLU A 192 0.79 27.23 33.42
N LEU A 193 2.00 27.67 33.06
CA LEU A 193 2.39 29.08 33.05
C LEU A 193 1.90 29.85 31.80
N GLY A 194 1.02 29.24 30.99
CA GLY A 194 0.47 29.84 29.77
C GLY A 194 1.43 29.80 28.57
N GLY A 195 2.41 28.92 28.63
CA GLY A 195 3.37 28.65 27.58
C GLY A 195 2.85 27.75 26.46
N PRO A 196 3.74 27.31 25.56
CA PRO A 196 3.40 26.44 24.45
C PRO A 196 2.81 25.13 24.97
N VAL A 197 1.83 24.62 24.22
CA VAL A 197 1.15 23.38 24.57
C VAL A 197 2.14 22.21 24.50
N VAL A 198 2.09 21.27 25.45
CA VAL A 198 3.00 20.11 25.50
C VAL A 198 3.01 19.38 24.15
N GLY A 199 4.18 19.23 23.52
CA GLY A 199 4.35 18.55 22.22
C GLY A 199 4.39 19.43 20.97
N ASP A 200 4.10 20.74 21.04
CA ASP A 200 4.22 21.67 19.89
C ASP A 200 5.66 22.19 19.67
N LEU A 201 6.51 22.18 20.71
CA LEU A 201 7.93 22.53 20.63
C LEU A 201 8.79 21.36 21.10
N MET A 202 9.86 21.06 20.36
CA MET A 202 10.70 19.88 20.58
C MET A 202 11.45 19.91 21.92
N GLU A 203 11.93 21.08 22.36
CA GLU A 203 12.72 21.23 23.59
C GLU A 203 12.43 22.62 24.19
N ILE A 204 11.93 22.67 25.43
CA ILE A 204 11.76 23.91 26.20
C ILE A 204 12.87 23.89 27.26
N ASP A 205 13.82 24.82 27.14
CA ASP A 205 14.89 24.89 28.13
C ASP A 205 14.38 25.51 29.42
N SER A 206 14.99 25.11 30.52
CA SER A 206 14.66 25.63 31.84
C SER A 206 14.76 27.18 31.90
N ASN A 207 15.54 27.81 31.03
CA ASN A 207 15.69 29.26 30.94
C ASN A 207 14.54 29.96 30.20
N ASP A 208 13.80 29.25 29.36
CA ASP A 208 12.68 29.80 28.57
C ASP A 208 11.43 30.03 29.44
N LEU A 209 11.26 29.23 30.49
CA LEU A 209 10.23 29.40 31.52
C LEU A 209 10.34 30.74 32.26
N ALA A 210 11.56 31.25 32.46
CA ALA A 210 11.82 32.49 33.20
C ALA A 210 11.46 33.77 32.41
N GLY A 211 11.44 33.70 31.07
CA GLY A 211 11.04 34.83 30.23
C GLY A 211 9.55 35.15 30.30
N GLY A 212 8.74 34.19 30.76
CA GLY A 212 7.30 34.23 30.68
C GLY A 212 6.80 34.12 29.24
N PHE A 213 5.62 33.55 29.07
CA PHE A 213 4.99 33.42 27.77
C PHE A 213 3.91 34.49 27.61
N ASN A 214 3.70 34.95 26.37
CA ASN A 214 2.54 35.80 26.09
C ASN A 214 1.27 34.93 26.00
N ALA A 215 0.09 35.54 26.00
CA ALA A 215 -1.19 34.83 25.86
C ALA A 215 -1.36 34.03 24.54
N GLN A 216 -0.36 34.05 23.65
CA GLN A 216 -0.28 33.25 22.42
C GLN A 216 0.82 32.17 22.49
N GLY A 217 1.37 31.86 23.67
CA GLY A 217 2.35 30.79 23.87
C GLY A 217 3.76 31.08 23.33
N LYS A 218 4.06 32.31 22.90
CA LYS A 218 5.38 32.71 22.40
C LYS A 218 6.23 33.29 23.53
N LEU A 219 7.53 32.98 23.51
CA LEU A 219 8.51 33.57 24.44
C LEU A 219 8.40 35.08 24.44
N LYS A 220 8.16 35.67 25.62
CA LYS A 220 8.20 37.12 25.80
C LYS A 220 9.65 37.56 25.74
N LYS A 221 10.08 38.03 24.57
CA LYS A 221 11.37 38.72 24.42
C LYS A 221 11.34 39.94 25.35
N THR A 222 12.10 39.90 26.43
CA THR A 222 12.44 41.11 27.20
C THR A 222 13.22 42.01 26.26
N LYS A 223 12.53 43.02 25.72
CA LYS A 223 13.17 44.09 24.96
C LYS A 223 13.90 44.94 26.00
N ALA A 224 15.14 44.58 26.31
CA ALA A 224 16.05 45.43 27.06
C ALA A 224 16.35 46.65 26.18
N GLY A 225 15.47 47.65 26.25
CA GLY A 225 15.80 49.00 25.82
C GLY A 225 16.71 49.62 26.88
N PRO A 226 17.85 50.22 26.53
CA PRO A 226 18.83 50.75 27.49
C PRO A 226 18.35 51.93 28.34
N ASP A 227 17.05 52.26 28.34
CA ASP A 227 16.46 53.40 29.05
C ASP A 227 15.38 52.98 30.10
N ASP A 228 14.94 51.71 30.10
CA ASP A 228 14.00 51.20 31.12
C ASP A 228 14.69 50.85 32.45
N ASP A 229 16.00 50.58 32.43
CA ASP A 229 16.82 50.26 33.62
C ASP A 229 16.80 51.38 34.68
N LYS A 230 16.66 52.64 34.26
CA LYS A 230 16.65 53.78 35.19
C LYS A 230 15.28 54.02 35.82
N ARG A 231 14.19 53.64 35.13
CA ARG A 231 12.82 53.71 35.68
C ARG A 231 12.52 52.52 36.56
N GLN A 232 12.99 51.32 36.22
CA GLN A 232 12.80 50.12 37.04
C GLN A 232 13.58 50.18 38.36
N ARG A 233 14.83 50.65 38.36
CA ARG A 233 15.60 50.86 39.61
C ARG A 233 14.89 51.78 40.61
N ARG A 234 14.10 52.75 40.14
CA ARG A 234 13.33 53.66 41.00
C ARG A 234 12.01 53.06 41.48
N LEU A 235 11.45 52.09 40.76
CA LEU A 235 10.23 51.38 41.18
C LEU A 235 10.55 50.26 42.17
N ASP A 236 11.70 49.59 42.02
CA ASP A 236 12.20 48.59 42.98
C ASP A 236 12.55 49.21 44.33
N GLU A 237 13.00 50.46 44.36
CA GLU A 237 13.33 51.18 45.60
C GLU A 237 12.07 51.60 46.39
N ILE A 238 10.89 51.61 45.74
CA ILE A 238 9.61 51.96 46.37
C ILE A 238 8.90 50.71 46.92
N TRP A 239 9.18 49.50 46.41
CA TRP A 239 8.41 48.29 46.76
C TRP A 239 9.08 47.27 47.69
N GLY A 240 10.29 47.56 48.19
CA GLY A 240 10.87 46.77 49.27
C GLY A 240 11.47 45.44 48.81
N GLN A 241 12.70 45.22 49.24
CA GLN A 241 13.47 44.00 49.09
C GLN A 241 12.69 42.81 49.65
N VAL A 242 12.12 41.97 48.80
CA VAL A 242 11.86 40.57 49.14
C VAL A 242 13.07 39.78 48.67
N GLU A 243 13.96 39.49 49.60
CA GLU A 243 15.05 38.53 49.40
C GLU A 243 14.46 37.16 49.09
N GLY A 244 14.52 36.75 47.83
CA GLY A 244 14.12 35.43 47.36
C GLY A 244 14.63 35.21 45.95
N GLY A 245 15.79 34.57 45.83
CA GLY A 245 16.48 34.37 44.56
C GLY A 245 15.61 33.69 43.50
N ALA A 246 15.61 34.27 42.29
CA ALA A 246 14.91 33.83 41.08
C ALA A 246 15.26 32.40 40.56
N GLY A 247 15.96 31.59 41.36
CA GLY A 247 16.30 30.19 41.05
C GLY A 247 15.47 29.14 41.80
N ALA A 248 14.81 29.50 42.90
CA ALA A 248 14.13 28.52 43.76
C ALA A 248 12.71 28.12 43.28
N GLY A 249 11.95 29.05 42.69
CA GLY A 249 10.60 28.74 42.17
C GLY A 249 10.59 27.88 40.90
N LYS A 250 11.68 27.91 40.14
CA LYS A 250 11.82 27.24 38.83
C LYS A 250 11.90 25.72 38.93
N SER A 251 12.67 25.20 39.87
CA SER A 251 12.72 23.76 40.13
C SER A 251 11.44 23.26 40.79
N ASP A 252 10.78 24.14 41.55
CA ASP A 252 9.59 23.80 42.33
C ASP A 252 8.37 23.58 41.42
N GLU A 253 8.15 24.44 40.42
CA GLU A 253 7.05 24.29 39.47
C GLU A 253 7.21 23.07 38.54
N ILE A 254 8.43 22.79 38.06
CA ILE A 254 8.71 21.57 37.26
C ILE A 254 8.49 20.33 38.13
N SER A 255 9.01 20.33 39.35
CA SER A 255 8.83 19.21 40.28
C SER A 255 7.37 19.00 40.66
N ALA A 256 6.61 20.08 40.86
CA ALA A 256 5.18 20.05 41.16
C ALA A 256 4.37 19.49 39.99
N ALA A 257 4.61 19.95 38.76
CA ALA A 257 3.94 19.44 37.56
C ALA A 257 4.26 17.95 37.31
N GLY A 258 5.52 17.55 37.54
CA GLY A 258 5.95 16.16 37.47
C GLY A 258 5.35 15.29 38.58
N ALA A 259 5.17 15.82 39.80
CA ALA A 259 4.50 15.12 40.89
C ALA A 259 2.99 14.94 40.62
N GLU A 260 2.32 16.00 40.17
CA GLU A 260 0.89 15.98 39.83
C GLU A 260 0.60 14.97 38.71
N MET A 261 1.43 14.93 37.65
CA MET A 261 1.28 13.96 36.58
C MET A 261 1.43 12.52 37.07
N ARG A 262 2.37 12.26 38.00
CA ARG A 262 2.59 10.92 38.56
C ARG A 262 1.43 10.48 39.43
N GLU A 263 1.01 11.33 40.37
CA GLU A 263 -0.13 11.09 41.25
C GLU A 263 -1.39 10.81 40.43
N LEU A 264 -1.67 11.64 39.42
CA LEU A 264 -2.82 11.44 38.55
C LEU A 264 -2.74 10.10 37.77
N THR A 265 -1.57 9.73 37.24
CA THR A 265 -1.42 8.43 36.55
C THR A 265 -1.59 7.24 37.50
N GLU A 266 -1.10 7.36 38.73
CA GLU A 266 -1.24 6.32 39.75
C GLU A 266 -2.70 6.16 40.17
N ASP A 267 -3.39 7.27 40.44
CA ASP A 267 -4.81 7.27 40.77
C ASP A 267 -5.66 6.66 39.66
N LEU A 268 -5.40 7.02 38.39
CA LEU A 268 -6.12 6.47 37.25
C LEU A 268 -5.89 4.96 37.07
N LEU A 269 -4.64 4.49 37.25
CA LEU A 269 -4.31 3.06 37.15
C LEU A 269 -4.93 2.26 38.30
N ASN A 270 -4.86 2.79 39.53
CA ASN A 270 -5.44 2.17 40.71
C ASN A 270 -6.98 2.13 40.61
N GLN A 271 -7.60 3.21 40.14
CA GLN A 271 -9.05 3.27 39.94
C GLN A 271 -9.51 2.30 38.84
N LEU A 272 -8.74 2.14 37.77
CA LEU A 272 -9.04 1.14 36.73
C LEU A 272 -8.90 -0.30 37.27
N ALA A 273 -7.86 -0.57 38.06
CA ALA A 273 -7.64 -1.89 38.65
C ALA A 273 -8.75 -2.27 39.65
N THR A 274 -9.26 -1.29 40.41
CA THR A 274 -10.35 -1.50 41.37
C THR A 274 -11.72 -1.63 40.70
N SER A 275 -11.95 -0.92 39.58
CA SER A 275 -13.26 -0.93 38.91
C SER A 275 -13.58 -2.22 38.15
N LYS A 276 -12.58 -3.08 37.87
CA LYS A 276 -12.75 -4.42 37.26
C LYS A 276 -13.72 -4.46 36.07
N GLY A 277 -13.67 -3.44 35.21
CA GLY A 277 -14.51 -3.34 34.00
C GLY A 277 -15.82 -2.56 34.16
N ASP A 278 -16.16 -2.08 35.37
CA ASP A 278 -17.25 -1.13 35.55
C ASP A 278 -16.82 0.26 35.06
N THR A 279 -17.44 0.67 33.96
CA THR A 279 -17.17 1.93 33.28
C THR A 279 -17.60 3.15 34.11
N SER A 280 -18.57 2.99 35.01
CA SER A 280 -19.10 4.07 35.84
C SER A 280 -18.24 4.35 37.08
N ALA A 281 -17.56 3.34 37.60
CA ALA A 281 -16.70 3.43 38.78
C ALA A 281 -15.23 3.81 38.45
N SER A 282 -14.86 3.87 37.18
CA SER A 282 -13.47 4.14 36.73
C SER A 282 -13.06 5.63 36.69
N TYR A 283 -13.93 6.54 37.15
CA TYR A 283 -13.65 7.98 37.13
C TYR A 283 -12.95 8.43 38.42
N VAL A 284 -11.89 9.20 38.25
CA VAL A 284 -11.20 9.96 39.31
C VAL A 284 -11.68 11.41 39.27
N THR A 285 -11.88 12.01 40.45
CA THR A 285 -12.26 13.42 40.60
C THR A 285 -11.02 14.30 40.65
N LEU A 286 -10.94 15.27 39.75
CA LEU A 286 -9.87 16.25 39.68
C LEU A 286 -10.20 17.47 40.56
N PRO A 287 -9.24 17.95 41.37
CA PRO A 287 -9.45 19.13 42.22
C PRO A 287 -9.49 20.44 41.42
N ARG A 288 -8.76 20.48 40.28
CA ARG A 288 -8.70 21.60 39.34
C ARG A 288 -8.50 21.06 37.93
N GLU A 289 -8.80 21.89 36.93
CA GLU A 289 -8.38 21.60 35.56
C GLU A 289 -6.87 21.81 35.44
N SER A 290 -6.12 20.75 35.16
CA SER A 290 -4.66 20.81 35.01
C SER A 290 -4.18 20.40 33.61
N ALA A 291 -3.00 20.89 33.24
CA ALA A 291 -2.29 20.56 32.02
C ALA A 291 -2.02 19.06 31.93
N ALA A 292 -1.79 18.36 33.05
CA ALA A 292 -1.64 16.91 33.10
C ALA A 292 -2.91 16.19 32.58
N ALA A 293 -4.09 16.59 33.09
CA ALA A 293 -5.36 16.03 32.63
C ALA A 293 -5.63 16.34 31.14
N ARG A 294 -5.39 17.58 30.69
CA ARG A 294 -5.52 17.98 29.28
C ARG A 294 -4.59 17.18 28.37
N PHE A 295 -3.34 17.00 28.79
CA PHE A 295 -2.34 16.21 28.06
C PHE A 295 -2.78 14.75 27.90
N LEU A 296 -3.23 14.10 28.98
CA LEU A 296 -3.72 12.72 28.95
C LEU A 296 -4.92 12.54 28.00
N VAL A 297 -5.84 13.50 27.96
CA VAL A 297 -6.99 13.45 27.05
C VAL A 297 -6.58 13.70 25.59
N ARG A 298 -5.66 14.63 25.36
CA ARG A 298 -5.16 14.93 24.01
C ARG A 298 -4.33 13.78 23.43
N SER A 299 -3.51 13.13 24.26
CA SER A 299 -2.73 11.94 23.91
C SER A 299 -3.56 10.65 23.84
N LYS A 300 -4.89 10.75 24.02
CA LYS A 300 -5.84 9.64 23.87
C LYS A 300 -5.59 8.47 24.82
N VAL A 301 -5.07 8.74 26.02
CA VAL A 301 -4.92 7.75 27.08
C VAL A 301 -6.00 7.89 28.16
N ALA A 302 -6.64 9.06 28.25
CA ALA A 302 -7.75 9.31 29.17
C ALA A 302 -8.93 10.02 28.48
N GLN A 303 -10.08 10.02 29.13
CA GLN A 303 -11.30 10.70 28.66
C GLN A 303 -12.03 11.38 29.82
N PHE A 304 -12.50 12.60 29.59
CA PHE A 304 -13.39 13.29 30.54
C PHE A 304 -14.79 12.66 30.54
N HIS A 305 -15.49 12.80 31.66
CA HIS A 305 -16.90 12.46 31.73
C HIS A 305 -17.72 13.43 30.85
N PRO A 306 -18.65 12.93 30.02
CA PRO A 306 -19.35 13.75 29.02
C PRO A 306 -20.22 14.87 29.62
N LYS A 307 -20.57 14.76 30.91
CA LYS A 307 -21.37 15.75 31.64
C LYS A 307 -20.60 16.49 32.73
N ASP A 308 -19.38 16.05 33.05
CA ASP A 308 -18.63 16.57 34.20
C ASP A 308 -17.14 16.67 33.85
N ALA A 309 -16.66 17.89 33.61
CA ALA A 309 -15.27 18.14 33.26
C ALA A 309 -14.30 17.91 34.42
N THR A 310 -14.80 17.73 35.66
CA THR A 310 -13.96 17.42 36.83
C THR A 310 -13.68 15.94 36.98
N ARG A 311 -14.25 15.08 36.13
CA ARG A 311 -14.07 13.62 36.22
C ARG A 311 -13.29 13.10 35.03
N LEU A 312 -12.23 12.34 35.30
CA LEU A 312 -11.34 11.77 34.30
C LEU A 312 -11.25 10.26 34.50
N ARG A 313 -11.27 9.49 33.40
CA ARG A 313 -11.02 8.04 33.43
C ARG A 313 -9.92 7.66 32.46
N LEU A 314 -9.20 6.58 32.76
CA LEU A 314 -8.28 5.95 31.81
C LEU A 314 -9.06 5.18 30.75
N ILE A 315 -8.55 5.14 29.53
CA ILE A 315 -9.02 4.19 28.52
C ILE A 315 -8.49 2.80 28.92
N ASP A 316 -9.38 1.82 28.96
CA ASP A 316 -9.02 0.45 29.29
C ASP A 316 -8.39 -0.25 28.08
N PHE A 317 -7.06 -0.32 28.07
CA PHE A 317 -6.29 -1.02 27.05
C PHE A 317 -6.14 -2.53 27.31
N GLY A 318 -6.54 -3.00 28.49
CA GLY A 318 -6.37 -4.41 28.90
C GLY A 318 -7.61 -5.27 28.68
N ARG A 319 -8.74 -4.66 28.31
CA ARG A 319 -9.98 -5.38 28.04
C ARG A 319 -9.97 -5.98 26.64
N ASP A 320 -9.61 -7.25 26.57
CA ASP A 320 -9.82 -8.07 25.37
C ASP A 320 -11.28 -8.56 25.29
N LEU A 321 -11.78 -8.71 24.07
CA LEU A 321 -13.16 -9.13 23.77
C LEU A 321 -13.31 -10.65 23.60
N ASP A 322 -12.31 -11.45 23.99
CA ASP A 322 -12.42 -12.90 23.91
C ASP A 322 -13.12 -13.48 25.16
N PRO A 323 -14.20 -14.28 24.99
CA PRO A 323 -14.98 -14.86 26.07
C PRO A 323 -14.31 -16.03 26.81
#